data_AF-A0A7W1RV06-F1
#
_entry.id   AF-A0A7W1RV06-F1
#
_cell.length_a   1.000
_cell.length_b   1.000
_cell.length_c   1.000
_cell.angle_alpha   90.00
_cell.angle_beta   90.00
_cell.angle_gamma   90.00
#
_symmetry.space_group_name_H-M   'P 1'
#
loop_
_entity.id
_entity.type
_entity.pdbx_description
1 polymer ?
#
loop_
_entity_poly.entity_id
_entity_poly.type
_entity_poly.pdbx_seq_one_letter_code
_entity_poly.pdbx_strand_id
1 'polypeptide(L)'
;MTRPLGAVPDLEHELDELYALPLEEFTKARNDLVARLKQAHQQEAAAAIGALRKPSVVGWTVNRLARDEPAQVAALLAAGEALRETQQ
;
A
#
# COMPACT_ATOMS: atom_id res chain seq x y z
N MET A 1 10.02 6.04 19.72
CA MET A 1 10.26 5.02 18.67
C MET A 1 8.92 4.72 18.03
N THR A 2 8.60 5.33 16.89
CA THR A 2 7.37 5.05 16.15
C THR A 2 7.50 3.65 15.56
N ARG A 3 6.74 2.70 16.12
CA ARG A 3 6.64 1.35 15.56
C ARG A 3 6.18 1.50 14.10
N PRO A 4 6.90 0.92 13.12
CA PRO A 4 6.46 0.99 11.73
C PRO A 4 5.05 0.39 11.65
N LEU A 5 4.17 1.04 10.89
CA LEU A 5 2.75 0.66 10.79
C LEU A 5 2.55 -0.81 10.41
N GLY A 6 3.54 -1.43 9.74
CA GLY A 6 3.51 -2.84 9.41
C GLY A 6 3.87 -3.81 10.55
N ALA A 7 4.41 -3.38 11.68
CA ALA A 7 4.80 -4.33 12.72
C ALA A 7 3.61 -4.96 13.50
N VAL A 8 2.36 -4.68 13.11
CA VAL A 8 1.14 -5.33 13.60
C VAL A 8 0.53 -6.13 12.43
N PRO A 9 0.49 -7.48 12.50
CA PRO A 9 0.06 -8.33 11.38
C PRO A 9 -1.31 -7.98 10.77
N ASP A 10 -2.26 -7.55 11.62
CA ASP A 10 -3.61 -7.15 11.18
C ASP A 10 -3.59 -5.82 10.39
N LEU A 11 -2.70 -4.90 10.76
CA LEU A 11 -2.61 -3.59 10.12
C LEU A 11 -1.91 -3.66 8.75
N GLU A 12 -0.97 -4.59 8.57
CA GLU A 12 -0.38 -4.86 7.25
C GLU A 12 -1.44 -5.34 6.26
N HIS A 13 -2.29 -6.27 6.70
CA HIS A 13 -3.37 -6.78 5.88
C HIS A 13 -4.37 -5.69 5.48
N GLU A 14 -4.80 -4.87 6.45
CA GLU A 14 -5.69 -3.74 6.21
C GLU A 14 -5.09 -2.69 5.25
N LEU A 15 -3.77 -2.46 5.32
CA LEU A 15 -3.06 -1.59 4.39
C LEU A 15 -3.02 -2.21 2.98
N ASP A 16 -2.78 -3.50 2.89
CA ASP A 16 -2.79 -4.21 1.61
C ASP A 16 -4.15 -4.14 0.93
N GLU A 17 -5.23 -4.36 1.67
CA GLU A 17 -6.59 -4.18 1.18
C GLU A 17 -6.83 -2.75 0.72
N LEU A 18 -6.45 -1.75 1.54
CA LEU A 18 -6.65 -0.35 1.24
C LEU A 18 -5.97 0.08 -0.08
N TYR A 19 -4.77 -0.42 -0.36
CA TYR A 19 -4.03 -0.13 -1.60
C TYR A 19 -4.40 -1.04 -2.78
N ALA A 20 -5.23 -2.06 -2.58
CA ALA A 20 -5.75 -2.91 -3.66
C ALA A 20 -7.04 -2.37 -4.29
N LEU A 21 -7.74 -1.45 -3.61
CA LEU A 21 -9.01 -0.87 -4.03
C LEU A 21 -8.89 0.04 -5.27
N PRO A 22 -10.02 0.26 -5.98
CA PRO A 22 -10.13 1.37 -6.94
C PRO A 22 -9.74 2.71 -6.29
N LEU A 23 -9.08 3.58 -7.07
CA LEU A 23 -8.50 4.82 -6.55
C LEU A 23 -9.57 5.77 -5.96
N GLU A 24 -10.76 5.78 -6.54
CA GLU A 24 -11.94 6.52 -6.08
C GLU A 24 -12.44 6.05 -4.71
N GLU A 25 -12.26 4.77 -4.37
CA GLU A 25 -12.73 4.17 -3.12
C GLU A 25 -11.78 4.40 -1.95
N PHE A 26 -10.50 4.65 -2.23
CA PHE A 26 -9.42 4.75 -1.23
C PHE A 26 -9.77 5.67 -0.06
N THR A 27 -10.27 6.89 -0.33
CA THR A 27 -10.54 7.87 0.73
C THR A 27 -11.63 7.38 1.68
N LYS A 28 -12.70 6.76 1.14
CA LYS A 28 -13.80 6.22 1.93
C LYS A 28 -13.30 5.05 2.78
N ALA A 29 -12.63 4.08 2.17
CA ALA A 29 -12.11 2.90 2.87
C ALA A 29 -11.10 3.27 3.97
N ARG A 30 -10.22 4.24 3.72
CA ARG A 30 -9.29 4.77 4.73
C ARG A 30 -10.02 5.36 5.93
N ASN A 31 -11.09 6.13 5.69
CA ASN A 31 -11.88 6.73 6.77
C ASN A 31 -12.64 5.67 7.57
N ASP A 32 -13.20 4.65 6.89
CA ASP A 32 -13.90 3.54 7.52
C ASP A 32 -12.94 2.72 8.40
N LEU A 33 -11.72 2.44 7.93
CA LEU A 33 -10.66 1.79 8.71
C LEU A 33 -10.26 2.64 9.94
N VAL A 34 -10.07 3.95 9.79
CA VAL A 34 -9.81 4.85 10.94
C VAL A 34 -10.91 4.75 11.99
N ALA A 35 -12.18 4.71 11.57
CA ALA A 35 -13.30 4.57 12.49
C ALA A 35 -13.27 3.23 13.24
N ARG A 36 -13.02 2.12 12.53
CA ARG A 36 -12.88 0.77 13.14
C ARG A 36 -11.73 0.72 14.15
N LEU A 37 -10.56 1.27 13.80
CA LEU A 37 -9.40 1.30 14.68
C LEU A 37 -9.68 2.13 15.96
N LYS A 38 -10.41 3.24 15.85
CA LYS A 38 -10.83 4.02 17.03
C LYS A 38 -11.78 3.24 17.94
N GLN A 39 -12.73 2.50 17.37
CA GLN A 39 -13.65 1.62 18.11
C GLN A 39 -12.90 0.48 18.81
N ALA A 40 -11.83 -0.03 18.18
CA ALA A 40 -10.94 -1.03 18.77
C ALA A 40 -9.91 -0.45 19.76
N HIS A 41 -10.05 0.82 20.17
CA HIS A 41 -9.12 1.53 21.05
C HIS A 41 -7.67 1.66 20.54
N GLN A 42 -7.44 1.51 19.24
CA GLN A 42 -6.13 1.62 18.60
C GLN A 42 -5.86 3.05 18.08
N GLN A 43 -5.73 4.01 19.00
CA GLN A 43 -5.67 5.44 18.67
C GLN A 43 -4.45 5.82 17.82
N GLU A 44 -3.27 5.26 18.09
CA GLU A 44 -2.05 5.55 17.34
C GLU A 44 -2.14 5.04 15.90
N ALA A 45 -2.63 3.81 15.70
CA ALA A 45 -2.86 3.24 14.38
C ALA A 45 -3.90 4.06 13.60
N ALA A 46 -5.01 4.44 14.25
CA ALA A 46 -6.03 5.27 13.63
C ALA A 46 -5.49 6.65 13.19
N ALA A 47 -4.65 7.29 14.00
CA ALA A 47 -4.02 8.56 13.64
C ALA A 47 -3.10 8.42 12.43
N ALA A 48 -2.30 7.35 12.39
CA ALA A 48 -1.36 7.11 11.32
C ALA A 48 -2.04 6.73 10.00
N ILE A 49 -3.05 5.85 10.02
CA ILE A 49 -3.90 5.56 8.85
C ILE A 49 -4.61 6.84 8.39
N GLY A 50 -5.11 7.65 9.33
CA GLY A 50 -5.71 8.96 9.06
C GLY A 50 -4.77 9.96 8.41
N ALA A 51 -3.45 9.82 8.57
CA ALA A 51 -2.45 10.67 7.94
C ALA A 51 -2.06 10.22 6.51
N LEU A 52 -2.50 9.04 6.07
CA LEU A 52 -2.21 8.55 4.73
C LEU A 52 -2.83 9.46 3.67
N ARG A 53 -2.01 9.80 2.69
CA ARG A 53 -2.46 10.54 1.51
C ARG A 53 -3.06 9.56 0.51
N LYS A 54 -4.08 10.02 -0.21
CA LYS A 54 -4.56 9.31 -1.39
C LYS A 54 -3.38 9.14 -2.36
N PRO A 55 -3.13 7.92 -2.89
CA PRO A 55 -2.03 7.71 -3.83
C PRO A 55 -2.26 8.54 -5.11
N SER A 56 -1.17 8.88 -5.79
CA SER A 56 -1.27 9.43 -7.15
C SER A 56 -1.79 8.36 -8.10
N VAL A 57 -2.32 8.77 -9.26
CA VAL A 57 -2.78 7.83 -10.29
C VAL A 57 -1.64 6.87 -10.67
N VAL A 58 -0.42 7.39 -10.87
CA VAL A 58 0.77 6.58 -11.18
C VAL A 58 1.07 5.56 -10.07
N GLY A 59 1.08 6.00 -8.81
CA GLY A 59 1.35 5.11 -7.67
C GLY A 59 0.30 4.01 -7.52
N TRP A 60 -0.97 4.37 -7.71
CA TRP A 60 -2.07 3.41 -7.72
C TRP A 60 -1.93 2.40 -8.87
N THR A 61 -1.63 2.85 -10.09
CA THR A 61 -1.46 1.97 -11.25
C THR A 61 -0.31 0.98 -11.03
N VAL A 62 0.82 1.43 -10.49
CA VAL A 62 1.95 0.55 -10.18
C VAL A 62 1.56 -0.49 -9.12
N ASN A 63 0.88 -0.07 -8.04
CA ASN A 63 0.39 -0.99 -7.01
C ASN A 63 -0.57 -2.02 -7.61
N ARG A 64 -1.45 -1.60 -8.53
CA ARG A 64 -2.39 -2.49 -9.19
C ARG A 64 -1.68 -3.50 -10.09
N LEU A 65 -0.75 -3.05 -10.94
CA LEU A 65 0.05 -3.92 -11.80
C LEU A 65 0.87 -4.93 -10.99
N ALA A 66 1.47 -4.52 -9.89
CA ALA A 66 2.23 -5.41 -9.01
C ALA A 66 1.36 -6.53 -8.40
N ARG A 67 0.07 -6.27 -8.18
CA ARG A 67 -0.88 -7.24 -7.59
C ARG A 67 -1.56 -8.10 -8.66
N ASP A 68 -1.99 -7.50 -9.76
CA ASP A 68 -2.75 -8.19 -10.81
C ASP A 68 -1.82 -9.00 -11.73
N GLU A 69 -0.62 -8.49 -12.00
CA GLU A 69 0.31 -9.07 -12.98
C GLU A 69 1.73 -9.28 -12.40
N PRO A 70 1.88 -9.98 -11.26
CA PRO A 70 3.15 -10.07 -10.54
C PRO A 70 4.27 -10.69 -11.37
N ALA A 71 3.94 -11.66 -12.24
CA ALA A 71 4.91 -12.30 -13.13
C ALA A 71 5.47 -11.33 -14.18
N GLN A 72 4.63 -10.46 -14.74
CA GLN A 72 5.07 -9.49 -15.75
C GLN A 72 5.88 -8.36 -15.13
N VAL A 73 5.49 -7.91 -13.93
CA VAL A 73 6.30 -6.95 -13.16
C VAL A 73 7.66 -7.55 -12.80
N ALA A 74 7.73 -8.81 -12.36
CA ALA A 74 8.99 -9.49 -12.08
C ALA A 74 9.87 -9.60 -13.35
N ALA A 75 9.28 -9.95 -14.49
CA ALA A 75 10.00 -10.02 -15.76
C ALA A 75 10.55 -8.65 -16.19
N LEU A 76 9.77 -7.57 -16.04
CA LEU A 76 10.20 -6.21 -16.34
C LEU A 76 11.39 -5.78 -15.48
N LEU A 77 11.33 -6.05 -14.16
CA LEU A 77 12.41 -5.71 -13.24
C LEU A 77 13.68 -6.50 -13.56
N ALA A 78 13.56 -7.80 -13.86
CA ALA A 78 14.70 -8.64 -14.25
C ALA A 78 15.36 -8.16 -15.56
N ALA A 79 14.56 -7.78 -16.56
CA ALA A 79 15.08 -7.23 -17.80
C ALA A 79 15.82 -5.91 -17.58
N GLY A 80 15.30 -5.04 -16.71
CA GLY A 80 15.95 -3.78 -16.34
C GLY A 80 17.28 -3.98 -15.61
N GLU A 81 17.39 -5.02 -14.80
CA GLU A 81 18.64 -5.37 -14.12
C GLU A 81 19.70 -5.87 -15.10
N ALA A 82 19.35 -6.82 -15.96
CA ALA A 82 20.27 -7.34 -16.99
C ALA A 82 20.81 -6.22 -17.90
N LEU A 83 19.99 -5.22 -18.21
CA LEU A 83 20.41 -4.06 -18.99
C LEU A 83 21.43 -3.19 -18.23
N ARG A 84 21.24 -2.96 -16.92
CA ARG A 84 22.20 -2.21 -16.09
C ARG A 84 23.54 -2.94 -15.99
N GLU A 85 23.52 -4.25 -15.79
CA GLU A 85 24.73 -5.08 -15.70
C GLU A 85 25.56 -5.04 -17.00
N THR A 86 24.91 -4.88 -18.16
CA THR A 86 25.61 -4.83 -19.46
C THR A 86 26.16 -3.43 -19.81
N GLN A 87 25.64 -2.36 -19.17
CA GLN A 87 26.01 -0.97 -19.45
C GLN A 87 27.11 -0.41 -18.53
N GLN A 88 27.60 -1.22 -17.58
CA GLN A 88 28.75 -0.89 -16.71
C GLN A 88 30.02 -1.55 -17.23
#